data_AF-A0A9P7I1X6-F1
#
_entry.id   AF-A0A9P7I1X6-F1
#
_cell.length_a   1.000
_cell.length_b   1.000
_cell.length_c   1.000
_cell.angle_alpha   90.00
_cell.angle_beta   90.00
_cell.angle_gamma   90.00
#
_symmetry.space_group_name_H-M   'P 1'
#
loop_
_entity.id
_entity.type
_entity.pdbx_description
1 polymer ?
#
loop_
_entity_poly.entity_id
_entity_poly.type
_entity_poly.pdbx_seq_one_letter_code
_entity_poly.pdbx_strand_id
1 'polypeptide(L)'
;MDAELLANMDRCPMYASFFGALGCACSIVFTTFGAAYGTAKSAGAIFQSGILRPDMMMQNTLCAIMAQILSIYGLVASVIMSNNIKEKMAIHTAFLQLGAGISVGLCGMAAGFAIGIVGDAGVRASSQQPRLYIGMVLILIFAEVLGLYGVIVSILMLTRSTDGVTECRY
;
A
#
# COMPACT_ATOMS: atom_id res chain seq x y z
N MET A 1 5.72 -43.79 -8.87
CA MET A 1 6.25 -43.12 -7.67
C MET A 1 7.20 -41.98 -8.05
N ASP A 2 8.02 -42.14 -9.09
CA ASP A 2 8.98 -41.10 -9.51
C ASP A 2 8.34 -39.89 -10.23
N ALA A 3 7.25 -40.08 -10.99
CA ALA A 3 6.58 -38.98 -11.68
C ALA A 3 5.83 -38.00 -10.74
N GLU A 4 5.23 -38.51 -9.66
CA GLU A 4 4.62 -37.67 -8.63
C GLU A 4 5.67 -36.97 -7.77
N LEU A 5 6.82 -37.60 -7.54
CA LEU A 5 7.92 -37.02 -6.78
C LEU A 5 8.64 -35.91 -7.58
N LEU A 6 8.83 -36.10 -8.89
CA LEU A 6 9.29 -35.05 -9.80
C LEU A 6 8.29 -33.91 -9.92
N ALA A 7 6.99 -34.21 -10.05
CA ALA A 7 5.94 -33.17 -10.08
C ALA A 7 5.84 -32.38 -8.77
N ASN A 8 6.12 -33.01 -7.62
CA ASN A 8 6.21 -32.32 -6.33
C ASN A 8 7.49 -31.50 -6.20
N MET A 9 8.63 -31.97 -6.74
CA MET A 9 9.88 -31.21 -6.82
C MET A 9 9.72 -29.93 -7.66
N ASP A 10 9.04 -30.02 -8.81
CA ASP A 10 8.78 -28.87 -9.69
C ASP A 10 7.82 -27.84 -9.06
N ARG A 11 6.90 -28.28 -8.19
CA ARG A 11 5.93 -27.41 -7.51
C ARG A 11 6.49 -26.72 -6.27
N CYS A 12 7.55 -27.27 -5.68
CA CYS A 12 8.16 -26.80 -4.43
C CYS A 12 9.66 -26.49 -4.59
N PRO A 13 10.07 -25.56 -5.48
CA PRO A 13 11.47 -25.21 -5.63
C PRO A 13 11.98 -24.35 -4.46
N MET A 14 13.29 -24.45 -4.15
CA MET A 14 13.95 -23.67 -3.08
C MET A 14 13.83 -22.14 -3.26
N TYR A 15 13.63 -21.66 -4.48
CA TYR A 15 13.46 -20.22 -4.75
C TYR A 15 12.02 -19.72 -4.54
N ALA A 16 11.07 -20.56 -4.09
CA ALA A 16 9.69 -20.13 -3.86
C ALA A 16 9.61 -19.03 -2.79
N SER A 17 10.29 -19.18 -1.65
CA SER A 17 10.25 -18.19 -0.56
C SER A 17 10.79 -16.81 -0.96
N PHE A 18 11.63 -16.73 -2.00
CA PHE A 18 12.13 -15.46 -2.53
C PHE A 18 10.99 -14.58 -3.05
N PHE A 19 10.01 -15.14 -3.78
CA PHE A 19 8.89 -14.37 -4.30
C PHE A 19 7.93 -13.91 -3.20
N GLY A 20 7.74 -14.72 -2.15
CA GLY A 20 6.97 -14.32 -0.97
C GLY A 20 7.63 -13.16 -0.21
N ALA A 21 8.94 -13.24 0.02
CA ALA A 21 9.73 -12.18 0.65
C ALA A 21 9.75 -10.90 -0.20
N LEU A 22 9.88 -11.03 -1.52
CA LEU A 22 9.83 -9.90 -2.45
C LEU A 22 8.45 -9.22 -2.41
N GLY A 23 7.35 -9.98 -2.39
CA GLY A 23 6.01 -9.42 -2.22
C GLY A 23 5.86 -8.61 -0.94
N CYS A 24 6.37 -9.13 0.17
CA CYS A 24 6.37 -8.43 1.47
C CYS A 24 7.16 -7.11 1.39
N ALA A 25 8.33 -7.12 0.76
CA ALA A 25 9.13 -5.91 0.55
C ALA A 25 8.43 -4.90 -0.37
N CYS A 26 7.87 -5.34 -1.52
CA CYS A 26 7.17 -4.48 -2.46
C CYS A 26 5.95 -3.80 -1.84
N SER A 27 5.21 -4.52 -0.99
CA SER A 27 4.04 -3.99 -0.27
C SER A 27 4.41 -2.74 0.54
N ILE A 28 5.43 -2.83 1.40
CA ILE A 28 5.79 -1.72 2.29
C ILE A 28 6.58 -0.63 1.57
N VAL A 29 7.52 -0.97 0.67
CA VAL A 29 8.38 0.03 0.01
C VAL A 29 7.55 0.97 -0.86
N PHE A 30 6.61 0.45 -1.63
CA PHE A 30 5.83 1.28 -2.54
C PHE A 30 4.76 2.11 -1.83
N THR A 31 4.12 1.58 -0.78
CA THR A 31 3.17 2.36 0.02
C THR A 31 3.85 3.46 0.82
N THR A 32 5.01 3.17 1.43
CA THR A 32 5.81 4.17 2.15
C THR A 32 6.34 5.25 1.22
N PHE A 33 6.73 4.90 0.00
CA PHE A 33 7.12 5.86 -1.02
C PHE A 33 5.96 6.79 -1.41
N GLY A 34 4.76 6.23 -1.63
CA GLY A 34 3.53 7.00 -1.87
C GLY A 34 3.19 7.95 -0.72
N ALA A 35 3.25 7.45 0.51
CA ALA A 35 3.01 8.24 1.71
C ALA A 35 4.05 9.38 1.87
N ALA A 36 5.34 9.07 1.66
CA ALA A 36 6.42 10.05 1.73
C ALA A 36 6.23 11.16 0.69
N TYR A 37 5.90 10.82 -0.55
CA TYR A 37 5.61 11.80 -1.60
C TYR A 37 4.38 12.66 -1.24
N GLY A 38 3.29 12.02 -0.79
CA GLY A 38 2.06 12.70 -0.39
C GLY A 38 2.31 13.73 0.72
N THR A 39 3.06 13.34 1.76
CA THR A 39 3.45 14.24 2.85
C THR A 39 4.41 15.34 2.35
N ALA A 40 5.43 15.00 1.55
CA ALA A 40 6.42 15.96 1.09
C ALA A 40 5.80 17.08 0.24
N LYS A 41 4.90 16.73 -0.70
CA LYS A 41 4.21 17.72 -1.54
C LYS A 41 3.26 18.60 -0.76
N SER A 42 2.43 18.02 0.09
CA SER A 42 1.44 18.79 0.87
C SER A 42 2.09 19.66 1.97
N ALA A 43 3.22 19.24 2.54
CA ALA A 43 3.95 20.02 3.54
C ALA A 43 4.34 21.41 3.04
N GLY A 44 4.79 21.54 1.79
CA GLY A 44 5.16 22.83 1.20
C GLY A 44 4.00 23.84 1.21
N ALA A 45 2.80 23.40 0.81
CA ALA A 45 1.60 24.23 0.88
C ALA A 45 1.15 24.52 2.32
N ILE A 46 1.24 23.54 3.24
CA ILE A 46 0.86 23.72 4.64
C ILE A 46 1.70 24.84 5.27
N PHE A 47 3.04 24.75 5.17
CA PHE A 47 3.91 25.77 5.75
C PHE A 47 3.75 27.14 5.07
N GLN A 48 3.56 27.19 3.74
CA GLN A 48 3.31 28.45 3.05
C GLN A 48 1.99 29.10 3.48
N SER A 49 0.92 28.30 3.66
CA SER A 49 -0.36 28.80 4.16
C SER A 49 -0.29 29.20 5.65
N GLY A 50 0.52 28.49 6.44
CA GLY A 50 0.69 28.73 7.88
C GLY A 50 1.38 30.05 8.22
N ILE A 51 2.25 30.56 7.33
CA ILE A 51 2.86 31.90 7.50
C ILE A 51 1.79 33.00 7.36
N LEU A 52 0.83 32.82 6.44
CA LEU A 52 -0.21 33.82 6.17
C LEU A 52 -1.39 33.74 7.14
N ARG A 53 -1.81 32.51 7.49
CA ARG A 53 -2.96 32.23 8.36
C ARG A 53 -2.64 31.08 9.32
N PRO A 54 -1.98 31.34 10.45
CA PRO A 54 -1.58 30.29 11.40
C PRO A 54 -2.78 29.57 12.03
N ASP A 55 -3.94 30.24 12.16
CA ASP A 55 -5.16 29.67 12.74
C ASP A 55 -5.67 28.44 11.96
N MET A 56 -5.43 28.39 10.65
CA MET A 56 -5.89 27.31 9.76
C MET A 56 -4.85 26.20 9.60
N MET A 57 -3.66 26.32 10.20
CA MET A 57 -2.56 25.35 10.03
C MET A 57 -2.96 23.95 10.50
N MET A 58 -3.64 23.85 11.65
CA MET A 58 -4.07 22.56 12.23
C MET A 58 -5.13 21.85 11.37
N GLN A 59 -5.98 22.60 10.68
CA GLN A 59 -6.96 22.01 9.75
C GLN A 59 -6.28 21.50 8.49
N ASN A 60 -5.31 22.26 7.96
CA ASN A 60 -4.60 21.90 6.72
C ASN A 60 -3.68 20.68 6.89
N THR A 61 -3.24 20.34 8.11
CA THR A 61 -2.49 19.11 8.40
C THR A 61 -3.24 17.82 8.11
N LEU A 62 -4.57 17.86 7.94
CA LEU A 62 -5.36 16.68 7.55
C LEU A 62 -4.83 16.02 6.27
N CYS A 63 -4.35 16.79 5.30
CA CYS A 63 -3.78 16.25 4.05
C CYS A 63 -2.56 15.35 4.31
N ALA A 64 -1.70 15.74 5.26
CA ALA A 64 -0.50 14.99 5.61
C ALA A 64 -0.86 13.68 6.34
N ILE A 65 -1.85 13.73 7.24
CA ILE A 65 -2.33 12.56 7.97
C ILE A 65 -2.93 11.53 7.01
N MET A 66 -3.75 11.97 6.05
CA MET A 66 -4.36 11.06 5.07
C MET A 66 -3.31 10.34 4.21
N ALA A 67 -2.21 11.01 3.86
CA ALA A 67 -1.11 10.36 3.13
C ALA A 67 -0.45 9.23 3.96
N GLN A 68 -0.38 9.36 5.29
CA GLN A 68 0.28 8.39 6.17
C GLN A 68 -0.55 7.12 6.40
N ILE A 69 -1.88 7.20 6.30
CA ILE A 69 -2.76 6.03 6.41
C ILE A 69 -2.45 5.00 5.31
N LEU A 70 -1.99 5.42 4.13
CA LEU A 70 -1.59 4.52 3.05
C LEU A 70 -0.39 3.64 3.41
N SER A 71 0.53 4.13 4.25
CA SER A 71 1.66 3.35 4.75
C SER A 71 1.18 2.21 5.65
N ILE A 72 0.16 2.48 6.47
CA ILE A 72 -0.45 1.48 7.38
C ILE A 72 -1.06 0.33 6.59
N TYR A 73 -1.67 0.60 5.44
CA TYR A 73 -2.18 -0.43 4.54
C TYR A 73 -1.11 -1.42 4.08
N GLY A 74 0.04 -0.91 3.62
CA GLY A 74 1.17 -1.78 3.25
C GLY A 74 1.77 -2.50 4.45
N LEU A 75 1.81 -1.87 5.62
CA LEU A 75 2.28 -2.49 6.86
C LEU A 75 1.41 -3.69 7.25
N VAL A 76 0.08 -3.53 7.24
CA VAL A 76 -0.85 -4.62 7.57
C VAL A 76 -0.69 -5.80 6.60
N ALA A 77 -0.66 -5.52 5.29
CA ALA A 77 -0.46 -6.58 4.28
C ALA A 77 0.89 -7.29 4.48
N SER A 78 1.98 -6.54 4.72
CA SER A 78 3.32 -7.10 4.94
C SER A 78 3.41 -7.98 6.18
N VAL A 79 2.75 -7.58 7.29
CA VAL A 79 2.71 -8.39 8.52
C VAL A 79 1.96 -9.70 8.29
N ILE A 80 0.83 -9.68 7.58
CA ILE A 80 0.08 -10.90 7.25
C ILE A 80 0.92 -11.83 6.38
N MET A 81 1.64 -11.29 5.40
CA MET A 81 2.53 -12.06 4.54
C MET A 81 3.69 -12.67 5.32
N SER A 82 4.36 -11.89 6.16
CA SER A 82 5.50 -12.33 6.98
C SER A 82 5.16 -13.57 7.83
N ASN A 83 3.96 -13.60 8.42
CA ASN A 83 3.50 -14.73 9.22
C ASN A 83 3.30 -16.03 8.40
N ASN A 84 3.16 -15.93 7.08
CA ASN A 84 2.91 -17.07 6.19
C ASN A 84 4.15 -17.47 5.37
N ILE A 85 5.28 -16.79 5.51
CA ILE A 85 6.52 -17.16 4.83
C ILE A 85 7.15 -18.36 5.54
N LYS A 86 7.34 -19.45 4.80
CA LYS A 86 8.01 -20.68 5.24
C LYS A 86 9.07 -21.05 4.21
N GLU A 87 10.13 -21.74 4.65
CA GLU A 87 11.17 -22.27 3.76
C GLU A 87 10.60 -23.28 2.77
N LYS A 88 9.62 -24.06 3.22
CA LYS A 88 8.89 -25.04 2.40
C LYS A 88 7.53 -24.47 2.02
N MET A 89 7.41 -23.94 0.81
CA MET A 89 6.16 -23.43 0.26
C MET A 89 6.02 -23.76 -1.23
N ALA A 90 4.78 -23.93 -1.69
CA ALA A 90 4.52 -24.17 -3.10
C ALA A 90 4.70 -22.86 -3.90
N ILE A 91 5.19 -22.95 -5.13
CA ILE A 91 5.44 -21.77 -5.96
C ILE A 91 4.16 -20.95 -6.22
N HIS A 92 3.00 -21.60 -6.24
CA HIS A 92 1.69 -20.94 -6.37
C HIS A 92 1.41 -19.96 -5.23
N THR A 93 1.75 -20.34 -3.98
CA THR A 93 1.53 -19.45 -2.82
C THR A 93 2.47 -18.26 -2.87
N ALA A 94 3.71 -18.49 -3.28
CA ALA A 94 4.71 -17.46 -3.42
C ALA A 94 4.36 -16.42 -4.50
N PHE A 95 3.83 -16.85 -5.65
CA PHE A 95 3.36 -15.93 -6.69
C PHE A 95 2.11 -15.15 -6.27
N LEU A 96 1.18 -15.77 -5.53
CA LEU A 96 0.04 -15.04 -4.97
C LEU A 96 0.48 -13.99 -3.94
N GLN A 97 1.45 -14.33 -3.09
CA GLN A 97 2.06 -13.39 -2.15
C GLN A 97 2.74 -12.22 -2.88
N LEU A 98 3.51 -12.50 -3.93
CA LEU A 98 4.11 -11.47 -4.78
C LEU A 98 3.04 -10.55 -5.40
N GLY A 99 2.00 -11.14 -5.99
CA GLY A 99 0.91 -10.39 -6.61
C GLY A 99 0.15 -9.52 -5.60
N ALA A 100 -0.14 -10.05 -4.41
CA ALA A 100 -0.78 -9.33 -3.32
C ALA A 100 0.06 -8.13 -2.86
N GLY A 101 1.38 -8.31 -2.73
CA GLY A 101 2.29 -7.24 -2.35
C GLY A 101 2.41 -6.13 -3.40
N ILE A 102 2.49 -6.50 -4.68
CA ILE A 102 2.55 -5.52 -5.78
C ILE A 102 1.22 -4.76 -5.91
N SER A 103 0.07 -5.44 -5.74
CA SER A 103 -1.23 -4.78 -5.85
C SER A 103 -1.44 -3.71 -4.78
N VAL A 104 -1.13 -3.99 -3.52
CA VAL A 104 -1.24 -2.98 -2.46
C VAL A 104 -0.16 -1.90 -2.59
N GLY A 105 1.06 -2.30 -2.95
CA GLY A 105 2.21 -1.43 -3.14
C GLY A 105 1.95 -0.33 -4.18
N LEU A 106 1.65 -0.72 -5.42
CA LEU A 106 1.49 0.21 -6.53
C LEU A 106 0.20 1.03 -6.43
N CYS A 107 -0.91 0.45 -5.94
CA CYS A 107 -2.14 1.20 -5.68
C CYS A 107 -1.92 2.26 -4.59
N GLY A 108 -1.22 1.90 -3.51
CA GLY A 108 -0.84 2.85 -2.45
C GLY A 108 0.09 3.94 -2.95
N MET A 109 1.04 3.62 -3.83
CA MET A 109 1.89 4.62 -4.47
C MET A 109 1.06 5.62 -5.29
N ALA A 110 0.18 5.12 -6.16
CA ALA A 110 -0.67 5.96 -7.01
C ALA A 110 -1.61 6.87 -6.20
N ALA A 111 -2.22 6.33 -5.14
CA ALA A 111 -3.07 7.09 -4.23
C ALA A 111 -2.26 8.19 -3.49
N GLY A 112 -1.04 7.89 -3.06
CA GLY A 112 -0.13 8.86 -2.44
C GLY A 112 0.25 10.02 -3.38
N PHE A 113 0.46 9.74 -4.67
CA PHE A 113 0.68 10.77 -5.70
C PHE A 113 -0.54 11.69 -5.85
N ALA A 114 -1.74 11.12 -5.94
CA ALA A 114 -2.98 11.89 -6.05
C ALA A 114 -3.20 12.78 -4.83
N ILE A 115 -3.06 12.22 -3.62
CA ILE A 115 -3.19 12.96 -2.35
C ILE A 115 -2.18 14.11 -2.26
N GLY A 116 -0.92 13.88 -2.66
CA GLY A 116 0.11 14.92 -2.61
C GLY A 116 -0.19 16.12 -3.52
N ILE A 117 -0.65 15.87 -4.75
CA ILE A 117 -0.96 16.93 -5.73
C ILE A 117 -2.23 17.68 -5.33
N VAL A 118 -3.29 16.95 -4.97
CA VAL A 118 -4.56 17.53 -4.50
C VAL A 118 -4.35 18.30 -3.20
N GLY A 119 -3.52 17.79 -2.29
CA GLY A 119 -3.18 18.43 -1.03
C GLY A 119 -2.43 19.76 -1.22
N ASP A 120 -1.41 19.80 -2.09
CA ASP A 120 -0.67 21.06 -2.35
C ASP A 120 -1.60 22.13 -2.97
N ALA A 121 -2.36 21.79 -4.01
CA ALA A 121 -3.28 22.72 -4.65
C ALA A 121 -4.45 23.13 -3.73
N GLY A 122 -5.00 22.17 -3.00
CA GLY A 122 -6.15 22.36 -2.12
C GLY A 122 -5.83 23.25 -0.91
N VAL A 123 -4.68 23.05 -0.27
CA VAL A 123 -4.25 23.88 0.87
C VAL A 123 -3.97 25.32 0.43
N ARG A 124 -3.35 25.51 -0.73
CA ARG A 124 -3.13 26.84 -1.33
C ARG A 124 -4.47 27.54 -1.62
N ALA A 125 -5.44 26.84 -2.22
CA ALA A 125 -6.75 27.41 -2.52
C ALA A 125 -7.58 27.70 -1.26
N SER A 126 -7.56 26.80 -0.27
CA SER A 126 -8.23 26.96 1.02
C SER A 126 -7.72 28.17 1.80
N SER A 127 -6.41 28.48 1.67
CA SER A 127 -5.83 29.68 2.27
C SER A 127 -6.45 30.99 1.77
N GLN A 128 -6.90 31.01 0.50
CA GLN A 128 -7.58 32.17 -0.09
C GLN A 128 -9.06 32.18 0.30
N GLN A 129 -9.75 31.04 0.12
CA GLN A 129 -11.17 30.92 0.38
C GLN A 129 -11.48 29.68 1.25
N PRO A 130 -11.79 29.86 2.55
CA PRO A 130 -11.95 28.75 3.50
C PRO A 130 -13.14 27.83 3.20
N ARG A 131 -14.12 28.31 2.41
CA ARG A 131 -15.25 27.48 1.96
C ARG A 131 -14.82 26.30 1.06
N LEU A 132 -13.63 26.37 0.45
CA LEU A 132 -13.10 25.27 -0.38
C LEU A 132 -12.53 24.10 0.43
N TYR A 133 -12.33 24.26 1.75
CA TYR A 133 -11.78 23.22 2.61
C TYR A 133 -12.57 21.91 2.54
N ILE A 134 -13.90 21.99 2.59
CA ILE A 134 -14.78 20.81 2.51
C ILE A 134 -14.66 20.12 1.15
N GLY A 135 -14.53 20.89 0.07
CA GLY A 135 -14.32 20.36 -1.27
C GLY A 135 -12.98 19.63 -1.40
N MET A 136 -11.91 20.18 -0.84
CA MET A 136 -10.59 19.54 -0.77
C MET A 136 -10.67 18.19 -0.03
N VAL A 137 -11.30 18.16 1.15
CA VAL A 137 -11.45 16.92 1.94
C VAL A 137 -12.23 15.86 1.16
N LEU A 138 -13.30 16.23 0.46
CA LEU A 138 -14.08 15.29 -0.35
C LEU A 138 -13.25 14.64 -1.45
N ILE A 139 -12.41 15.42 -2.16
CA ILE A 139 -11.52 14.90 -3.21
C ILE A 139 -10.45 13.97 -2.60
N LEU A 140 -9.91 14.31 -1.44
CA LEU A 140 -8.92 13.49 -0.73
C LEU A 140 -9.49 12.12 -0.32
N ILE A 141 -10.76 12.05 0.09
CA ILE A 141 -11.43 10.78 0.40
C ILE A 141 -11.51 9.90 -0.84
N PHE A 142 -11.91 10.43 -2.00
CA PHE A 142 -11.93 9.66 -3.24
C PHE A 142 -10.54 9.17 -3.67
N ALA A 143 -9.50 9.97 -3.43
CA ALA A 143 -8.13 9.57 -3.70
C ALA A 143 -7.64 8.44 -2.75
N GLU A 144 -8.07 8.46 -1.49
CA GLU A 144 -7.69 7.45 -0.48
C GLU A 144 -8.33 6.08 -0.76
N VAL A 145 -9.57 6.06 -1.25
CA VAL A 145 -10.28 4.82 -1.61
C VAL A 145 -9.51 3.98 -2.66
N LEU A 146 -8.67 4.61 -3.51
CA LEU A 146 -7.79 3.91 -4.44
C LEU A 146 -6.80 2.97 -3.71
N GLY A 147 -6.30 3.39 -2.55
CA GLY A 147 -5.44 2.58 -1.68
C GLY A 147 -6.20 1.43 -1.03
N LEU A 148 -7.44 1.69 -0.57
CA LEU A 148 -8.31 0.67 0.02
C LEU A 148 -8.62 -0.47 -0.95
N TYR A 149 -8.85 -0.18 -2.23
CA TYR A 149 -9.05 -1.21 -3.24
C TYR A 149 -7.85 -2.16 -3.35
N GLY A 150 -6.61 -1.63 -3.29
CA GLY A 150 -5.39 -2.43 -3.31
C GLY A 150 -5.28 -3.39 -2.12
N VAL A 151 -5.68 -2.94 -0.93
CA VAL A 151 -5.68 -3.79 0.29
C VAL A 151 -6.68 -4.92 0.21
N ILE A 152 -7.91 -4.63 -0.24
CA ILE A 152 -8.98 -5.64 -0.34
C ILE A 152 -8.53 -6.76 -1.28
N VAL A 153 -7.98 -6.41 -2.45
CA VAL A 153 -7.47 -7.39 -3.42
C VAL A 153 -6.30 -8.19 -2.82
N SER A 154 -5.34 -7.53 -2.16
CA SER A 154 -4.22 -8.19 -1.49
C SER A 154 -4.70 -9.23 -0.47
N ILE A 155 -5.65 -8.88 0.39
CA ILE A 155 -6.18 -9.80 1.42
C ILE A 155 -6.91 -10.98 0.78
N LEU A 156 -7.72 -10.74 -0.26
CA LEU A 156 -8.39 -11.82 -0.98
C LEU A 156 -7.41 -12.80 -1.62
N MET A 157 -6.32 -12.30 -2.22
CA MET A 157 -5.26 -13.15 -2.77
C MET A 157 -4.54 -13.95 -1.69
N LEU A 158 -4.25 -13.34 -0.54
CA LEU A 158 -3.62 -14.02 0.60
C LEU A 158 -4.50 -15.13 1.18
N THR A 159 -5.81 -14.91 1.30
CA THR A 159 -6.74 -15.95 1.76
C THR A 159 -6.76 -17.15 0.83
N ARG A 160 -6.71 -16.92 -0.49
CA ARG A 160 -6.66 -18.00 -1.50
C ARG A 160 -5.28 -18.66 -1.61
N SER A 161 -4.23 -18.04 -1.06
CA SER A 161 -2.88 -18.59 -1.09
C SER A 161 -2.68 -19.82 -0.19
N THR A 162 -3.62 -20.09 0.74
CA THR A 162 -3.54 -21.25 1.65
C THR A 162 -4.60 -22.31 1.35
N ASP A 163 -5.54 -22.02 0.44
CA ASP A 163 -6.71 -22.87 0.16
C ASP A 163 -6.38 -23.90 -0.93
N GLY A 164 -6.46 -25.19 -0.61
CA GLY A 164 -6.26 -26.30 -1.56
C GLY A 164 -4.83 -26.49 -2.08
N VAL A 165 -3.82 -26.00 -1.36
CA VAL A 165 -2.42 -26.01 -1.83
C VAL A 165 -1.72 -27.34 -1.50
N THR A 166 -0.90 -27.82 -2.44
CA THR A 166 0.02 -28.94 -2.21
C THR A 166 0.98 -28.67 -1.05
N GLU A 167 0.92 -29.51 -0.01
CA GLU A 167 1.89 -29.48 1.09
C GLU A 167 3.26 -29.99 0.61
N CYS A 168 4.26 -29.11 0.61
CA CYS A 168 5.65 -29.49 0.35
C CYS A 168 6.21 -30.24 1.57
N ARG A 169 6.11 -31.57 1.56
CA ARG A 169 6.55 -32.44 2.68
C ARG A 169 8.03 -32.82 2.64
N TYR A 170 8.75 -32.50 1.56
CA TYR A 170 10.16 -32.84 1.36
C TYR A 170 10.92 -31.55 1.08
#